data_AF-A0A433NSC1-F1
#
_entry.id   AF-A0A433NSC1-F1
#
_cell.length_a   1.000
_cell.length_b   1.000
_cell.length_c   1.000
_cell.angle_alpha   90.00
_cell.angle_beta   90.00
_cell.angle_gamma   90.00
#
_symmetry.space_group_name_H-M   'P 1'
#
loop_
_entity.id
_entity.type
_entity.pdbx_description
1 polymer ?
#
loop_
_entity_poly.entity_id
_entity_poly.type
_entity_poly.pdbx_seq_one_letter_code
_entity_poly.pdbx_strand_id
1 'polypeptide(L)' 'MSKEFNVIIERDSEGYFVASVPSLPGCHTQAKSLDELMERIREAIELCLEVEEQIR' A
#
# COMPACT_ATOMS: atom_id res chain seq x y z
N MET A 1 13.41 12.74 -4.64
CA MET A 1 13.61 12.50 -3.19
C MET A 1 12.95 11.19 -2.86
N SER A 2 13.60 10.31 -2.10
CA SER A 2 12.97 9.10 -1.58
C SER A 2 11.97 9.49 -0.48
N LYS A 3 10.70 9.09 -0.63
CA LYS A 3 9.71 9.16 0.44
C LYS A 3 9.66 7.80 1.14
N GLU A 4 9.62 7.83 2.46
CA GLU A 4 9.47 6.62 3.28
C GLU A 4 8.05 6.55 3.83
N PHE A 5 7.47 5.35 3.79
CA PHE A 5 6.12 5.09 4.25
C PHE A 5 6.12 3.89 5.19
N ASN A 6 5.42 4.03 6.31
CA ASN A 6 5.16 2.89 7.20
C ASN A 6 4.00 2.08 6.62
N VAL A 7 4.23 0.79 6.41
CA VAL A 7 3.21 -0.16 5.94
C VAL A 7 2.87 -1.10 7.09
N ILE A 8 1.59 -1.17 7.45
CA ILE A 8 1.08 -2.17 8.38
C ILE A 8 0.61 -3.37 7.57
N ILE A 9 1.11 -4.55 7.90
CA ILE A 9 0.76 -5.81 7.24
C ILE A 9 0.06 -6.71 8.25
N GLU A 10 -1.14 -7.15 7.87
CA GLU A 10 -1.93 -8.13 8.62
C GLU A 10 -2.15 -9.37 7.76
N ARG A 11 -2.43 -10.51 8.40
CA ARG A 11 -2.80 -11.74 7.70
C ARG A 11 -4.21 -12.15 8.12
N ASP A 12 -5.08 -12.35 7.16
CA ASP A 12 -6.47 -12.74 7.42
C ASP A 12 -6.64 -14.25 7.60
N SER A 13 -7.88 -14.67 7.88
CA SER A 13 -8.23 -16.08 8.08
C SER A 13 -8.19 -16.93 6.81
N GLU A 14 -8.22 -16.31 5.64
CA GLU A 14 -8.13 -16.99 4.33
C GLU A 14 -6.68 -17.09 3.84
N GLY A 15 -5.74 -16.54 4.62
CA GLY A 15 -4.31 -16.59 4.37
C GLY A 15 -3.80 -15.51 3.43
N TYR A 16 -4.60 -14.49 3.10
CA TYR A 16 -4.13 -13.30 2.41
C TYR A 16 -3.35 -12.42 3.38
N PHE A 17 -2.33 -11.76 2.85
CA PHE A 17 -1.73 -10.60 3.50
C PHE A 17 -2.46 -9.34 3.02
N VAL A 18 -2.73 -8.44 3.94
CA VAL A 18 -3.38 -7.15 3.70
C VAL A 18 -2.40 -6.06 4.14
N ALA A 19 -2.08 -5.14 3.25
CA ALA A 19 -1.21 -4.01 3.51
C ALA A 19 -2.03 -2.72 3.58
N SER A 20 -1.67 -1.84 4.51
CA SER A 20 -2.25 -0.50 4.66
C SER A 20 -1.18 0.53 4.95
N VAL A 21 -1.35 1.76 4.45
CA VAL A 21 -0.44 2.88 4.71
C VAL A 21 -1.16 3.94 5.52
N PRO A 22 -0.94 4.05 6.85
CA PRO A 22 -1.71 4.96 7.71
C PRO A 22 -1.60 6.44 7.31
N SER A 23 -0.48 6.84 6.71
CA SER A 23 -0.27 8.21 6.23
C SER A 23 -0.94 8.51 4.88
N LEU A 24 -1.49 7.49 4.19
CA LEU A 24 -2.24 7.63 2.94
C LEU A 24 -3.61 6.96 3.11
N PRO A 25 -4.61 7.68 3.65
CA PRO A 25 -5.94 7.12 3.91
C PRO A 25 -6.54 6.50 2.64
N GLY A 26 -7.01 5.25 2.74
CA GLY A 26 -7.57 4.50 1.61
C GLY A 26 -6.53 3.76 0.75
N CYS A 27 -5.23 3.91 1.02
CA CYS A 27 -4.18 3.14 0.34
C CYS A 27 -4.05 1.75 0.98
N HIS A 28 -4.65 0.75 0.32
CA HIS A 28 -4.65 -0.64 0.77
C HIS A 28 -4.47 -1.59 -0.42
N THR A 29 -3.78 -2.71 -0.20
CA THR A 29 -3.75 -3.83 -1.15
C THR A 29 -3.76 -5.16 -0.42
N GLN A 30 -3.99 -6.25 -1.15
CA GLN A 30 -3.87 -7.60 -0.63
C GLN A 30 -3.19 -8.53 -1.63
N ALA A 31 -2.51 -9.56 -1.14
CA ALA A 31 -1.87 -10.59 -1.94
C ALA A 31 -1.70 -11.90 -1.16
N LYS A 32 -1.39 -13.00 -1.84
CA LYS A 32 -1.13 -14.30 -1.18
C LYS A 32 0.33 -14.48 -0.75
N SER A 33 1.23 -13.59 -1.17
CA SER A 33 2.63 -13.58 -0.77
C SER A 33 3.06 -12.18 -0.32
N LEU A 34 4.07 -12.11 0.54
CA LEU A 34 4.64 -10.82 0.98
C LEU A 34 5.33 -10.09 -0.17
N ASP A 35 5.99 -10.80 -1.09
CA ASP A 35 6.68 -10.17 -2.22
C ASP A 35 5.69 -9.45 -3.16
N GLU A 36 4.61 -10.14 -3.55
CA GLU A 36 3.54 -9.56 -4.37
C GLU A 36 2.81 -8.43 -3.63
N LEU A 37 2.61 -8.56 -2.31
CA LEU A 37 2.01 -7.50 -1.49
C LEU A 37 2.87 -6.23 -1.54
N MET A 38 4.19 -6.39 -1.41
CA MET A 38 5.14 -5.30 -1.39
C MET A 38 5.29 -4.64 -2.76
N GLU A 39 5.17 -5.38 -3.86
CA GLU A 39 5.09 -4.81 -5.21
C GLU A 39 3.84 -3.93 -5.35
N ARG A 40 2.66 -4.50 -5.09
CA ARG A 40 1.37 -3.79 -5.22
C ARG A 40 1.26 -2.56 -4.34
N ILE A 41 1.71 -2.61 -3.09
CA ILE A 41 1.59 -1.46 -2.18
C ILE A 41 2.48 -0.30 -2.64
N ARG A 42 3.62 -0.57 -3.28
CA ARG A 42 4.46 0.50 -3.85
C ARG A 42 3.76 1.20 -5.02
N GLU A 43 3.19 0.42 -5.93
CA GLU A 43 2.39 0.95 -7.05
C GLU A 43 1.19 1.75 -6.55
N ALA A 44 0.48 1.25 -5.52
CA ALA A 44 -0.66 1.94 -4.93
C ALA A 44 -0.24 3.27 -4.25
N ILE A 45 0.90 3.30 -3.56
CA ILE A 45 1.46 4.53 -2.98
C ILE A 45 1.76 5.55 -4.09
N GLU A 46 2.43 5.11 -5.16
CA GLU A 46 2.76 5.97 -6.30
C GLU A 46 1.50 6.60 -6.90
N LEU A 47 0.47 5.78 -7.19
CA LEU A 47 -0.80 6.25 -7.71
C LEU A 47 -1.51 7.23 -6.77
N CYS A 48 -1.52 6.95 -5.46
CA CYS A 48 -2.13 7.86 -4.47
C CYS A 48 -1.46 9.24 -4.49
N LEU A 49 -0.12 9.27 -4.58
CA LEU A 49 0.64 10.52 -4.63
C LEU A 49 0.39 11.29 -5.94
N GLU A 50 0.29 10.59 -7.07
CA GLU A 50 -0.04 11.22 -8.36
C GLU A 50 -1.42 11.88 -8.33
N VAL A 51 -2.43 11.21 -7.74
CA VAL A 51 -3.78 11.76 -7.61
C VAL A 51 -3.81 12.96 -6.66
N GLU A 52 -3.10 12.89 -5.52
CA GLU A 52 -2.98 14.02 -4.59
C GLU A 52 -2.35 15.25 -5.26
N GLU A 53 -1.35 15.05 -6.12
CA GLU A 53 -0.72 16.12 -6.90
C GLU A 53 -1.66 16.71 -7.97
N GLN A 54 -2.52 15.91 -8.59
CA GLN A 54 -3.49 16.40 -9.58
C GLN A 54 -4.65 17.21 -8.98
N ILE A 55 -4.99 16.97 -7.71
CA ILE A 55 -6.08 17.68 -7.01
C ILE A 55 -5.59 19.01 -6.40
N ARG A 56 -4.27 19.21 -6.32
CA ARG A 56 -3.64 20.39 -5.72
C ARG A 56 -3.46 21.54 -6.71
#